data_AF-A0A963R0G7-F1
#
_entry.id   AF-A0A963R0G7-F1
#
_cell.length_a   1.000
_cell.length_b   1.000
_cell.length_c   1.000
_cell.angle_alpha   90.00
_cell.angle_beta   90.00
_cell.angle_gamma   90.00
#
_symmetry.space_group_name_H-M   'P 1'
#
loop_
_entity.id
_entity.type
_entity.pdbx_description
1 polymer ?
#
loop_
_entity_poly.entity_id
_entity_poly.type
_entity_poly.pdbx_seq_one_letter_code
_entity_poly.pdbx_strand_id
1 'polypeptide(L)'
;MVSHRSKIALAALGSAALIAVPVIAQRKADSGPVARYDMRAGTLSGFAAMGGGMGGGMGMMFGGGGGDKLQHELYLRLGSSQAPAKGGPKADHFMPPNAKLGKSVALVTPREEREPEGFPEGQKPKGRLLVFWGCGEHAPKGQPVIIDFAKIAAGQVPPGLWTARIIRDWGPSLANSKTFGRWPAEDHKFVKPDSSLPGPHRVAGTYSPEMNFTLVNDFMAPLRSSTGTLPSGATLLKWGAITNATGYLATLIGGKMGPGGEMGDMVMWTSSAAREFGGGLD
;
A
#
# COMPACT_ATOMS: atom_id res chain seq x y z
N MET A 1 -65.22 53.25 41.51
CA MET A 1 -64.25 53.14 42.61
C MET A 1 -63.21 52.08 42.23
N VAL A 2 -61.94 52.49 42.25
CA VAL A 2 -60.71 51.70 42.48
C VAL A 2 -60.36 50.55 41.48
N SER A 3 -59.42 50.90 40.60
CA SER A 3 -58.28 50.12 40.07
C SER A 3 -57.97 48.78 40.72
N HIS A 4 -57.64 47.76 39.92
CA HIS A 4 -56.46 46.91 40.19
C HIS A 4 -55.81 46.35 38.91
N ARG A 5 -54.47 46.42 38.91
CA ARG A 5 -53.54 46.04 37.86
C ARG A 5 -53.33 44.52 37.87
N SER A 6 -53.46 43.86 36.73
CA SER A 6 -53.03 42.46 36.58
C SER A 6 -51.74 42.40 35.76
N LYS A 7 -50.70 41.85 36.38
CA LYS A 7 -49.34 41.70 35.87
C LYS A 7 -49.31 40.62 34.79
N ILE A 8 -48.80 40.95 33.61
CA ILE A 8 -48.47 39.96 32.56
C ILE A 8 -47.14 39.32 32.94
N ALA A 9 -47.17 38.04 33.32
CA ALA A 9 -45.97 37.22 33.49
C ALA A 9 -45.59 36.65 32.12
N LEU A 10 -44.46 37.11 31.57
CA LEU A 10 -43.86 36.58 30.36
C LEU A 10 -43.12 35.28 30.73
N ALA A 11 -43.72 34.13 30.41
CA ALA A 11 -43.05 32.84 30.53
C ALA A 11 -42.12 32.66 29.32
N ALA A 12 -40.81 32.78 29.55
CA ALA A 12 -39.79 32.45 28.56
C ALA A 12 -39.71 30.92 28.40
N LEU A 13 -40.26 30.39 27.31
CA LEU A 13 -40.02 29.02 26.85
C LEU A 13 -38.58 28.95 26.30
N GLY A 14 -37.65 28.48 27.13
CA GLY A 14 -36.29 28.15 26.72
C GLY A 14 -36.32 26.88 25.86
N SER A 15 -36.08 27.04 24.57
CA SER A 15 -35.86 25.93 23.64
C SER A 15 -34.54 25.23 23.98
N ALA A 16 -34.60 24.08 24.64
CA ALA A 16 -33.45 23.20 24.81
C ALA A 16 -33.11 22.56 23.46
N ALA A 17 -32.09 23.09 22.77
CA ALA A 17 -31.51 22.46 21.61
C ALA A 17 -30.83 21.15 22.05
N LEU A 18 -31.48 20.02 21.77
CA LEU A 18 -30.88 18.69 21.88
C LEU A 18 -29.72 18.61 20.89
N ILE A 19 -28.49 18.75 21.38
CA ILE A 19 -27.29 18.43 20.63
C ILE A 19 -27.31 16.92 20.40
N ALA A 20 -27.70 16.51 19.19
CA ALA A 20 -27.55 15.13 18.75
C ALA A 20 -26.05 14.84 18.60
N VAL A 21 -25.44 14.33 19.67
CA VAL A 21 -24.12 13.71 19.60
C VAL A 21 -24.30 12.46 18.72
N PRO A 22 -23.58 12.32 17.59
CA PRO A 22 -23.60 11.06 16.87
C PRO A 22 -23.00 10.02 17.81
N VAL A 23 -23.85 9.14 18.33
CA VAL A 23 -23.43 7.93 19.02
C VAL A 23 -22.71 7.08 17.97
N ILE A 24 -21.39 7.24 17.89
CA ILE A 24 -20.53 6.19 17.35
C ILE A 24 -20.69 5.04 18.33
N ALA A 25 -21.62 4.13 18.02
CA ALA A 25 -21.76 2.89 18.76
C ALA A 25 -20.37 2.23 18.81
N GLN A 26 -19.78 2.17 20.00
CA GLN A 26 -18.57 1.40 20.25
C GLN A 26 -18.89 -0.05 19.91
N ARG A 27 -18.56 -0.47 18.69
CA ARG A 27 -18.53 -1.88 18.33
C ARG A 27 -17.59 -2.56 19.32
N LYS A 28 -18.09 -3.56 20.05
CA LYS A 28 -17.27 -4.46 20.87
C LYS A 28 -16.05 -4.87 20.06
N ALA A 29 -14.86 -4.85 20.69
CA ALA A 29 -13.61 -5.32 20.08
C ALA A 29 -13.70 -6.76 19.52
N ASP A 30 -14.70 -7.54 19.96
CA ASP A 30 -14.99 -8.90 19.53
C ASP A 30 -15.98 -9.04 18.34
N SER A 31 -16.39 -7.93 17.70
CA SER A 31 -17.37 -7.98 16.59
C SER A 31 -16.75 -8.04 15.17
N GLY A 32 -15.43 -8.14 15.07
CA GLY A 32 -14.73 -8.35 13.80
C GLY A 32 -14.88 -9.79 13.28
N PRO A 33 -14.70 -10.02 11.96
CA PRO A 33 -14.73 -11.37 11.41
C PRO A 33 -13.63 -12.24 12.04
N VAL A 34 -13.96 -13.51 12.30
CA VAL A 34 -13.04 -14.49 12.92
C VAL A 34 -11.78 -14.71 12.06
N ALA A 35 -11.90 -14.57 10.75
CA ALA A 35 -10.79 -14.61 9.82
C ALA A 35 -10.93 -13.50 8.77
N ARG A 36 -9.78 -12.95 8.36
CA ARG A 36 -9.65 -12.00 7.25
C ARG A 36 -8.69 -12.61 6.23
N TYR A 37 -9.09 -12.56 4.97
CA TYR A 37 -8.29 -13.03 3.86
C TYR A 37 -8.10 -11.89 2.85
N ASP A 38 -6.86 -11.68 2.43
CA ASP A 38 -6.46 -10.66 1.46
C ASP A 38 -5.70 -11.33 0.31
N MET A 39 -6.05 -10.94 -0.91
CA MET A 39 -5.46 -11.42 -2.16
C MET A 39 -5.11 -10.22 -3.03
N ARG A 40 -3.82 -9.99 -3.24
CA ARG A 40 -3.30 -8.91 -4.08
C ARG A 40 -2.67 -9.51 -5.32
N ALA A 41 -3.28 -9.25 -6.47
CA ALA A 41 -2.81 -9.69 -7.77
C ALA A 41 -2.37 -8.47 -8.58
N GLY A 42 -1.11 -8.44 -9.01
CA GLY A 42 -0.50 -7.32 -9.71
C GLY A 42 0.30 -7.76 -10.93
N THR A 43 0.64 -6.79 -11.77
CA THR A 43 1.47 -7.00 -12.96
C THR A 43 2.61 -6.01 -12.93
N LEU A 44 3.84 -6.53 -12.90
CA LEU A 44 5.05 -5.75 -13.09
C LEU A 44 5.43 -5.72 -14.57
N SER A 45 5.89 -4.55 -15.02
CA SER A 45 6.46 -4.34 -16.35
C SER A 45 7.80 -3.63 -16.28
N GLY A 46 8.60 -3.74 -17.35
CA GLY A 46 9.85 -3.01 -17.51
C GLY A 46 10.92 -3.40 -16.47
N PHE A 47 11.57 -2.40 -15.87
CA PHE A 47 12.64 -2.64 -14.89
C PHE A 47 12.14 -3.33 -13.61
N ALA A 48 10.90 -3.06 -13.19
CA ALA A 48 10.31 -3.70 -12.02
C ALA A 48 10.13 -5.22 -12.24
N ALA A 49 9.71 -5.62 -13.44
CA ALA A 49 9.57 -7.03 -13.83
C ALA A 49 10.92 -7.78 -13.84
N MET A 50 12.05 -7.06 -13.91
CA MET A 50 13.37 -7.66 -13.77
C MET A 50 13.70 -7.95 -12.30
N GLY A 51 13.26 -7.14 -11.35
CA GLY A 51 13.61 -7.29 -9.92
C GLY A 51 12.94 -8.46 -9.17
N GLY A 52 11.95 -9.13 -9.77
CA GLY A 52 11.12 -10.16 -9.13
C GLY A 52 11.78 -11.50 -8.79
N GLY A 53 13.11 -11.62 -8.94
CA GLY A 53 13.85 -12.83 -8.59
C GLY A 53 15.30 -12.81 -9.03
N MET A 54 16.06 -13.88 -8.71
CA MET A 54 17.49 -14.03 -8.99
C MET A 54 17.86 -13.93 -10.50
N GLY A 55 16.89 -13.98 -11.40
CA GLY A 55 17.06 -13.75 -12.84
C GLY A 55 17.21 -12.27 -13.25
N GLY A 56 16.83 -11.32 -12.39
CA GLY A 56 16.91 -9.88 -12.64
C GLY A 56 18.31 -9.31 -12.69
N GLY A 57 19.10 -9.66 -11.67
CA GLY A 57 20.48 -9.21 -11.54
C GLY A 57 21.39 -9.77 -12.64
N MET A 58 21.12 -10.98 -13.12
CA MET A 58 21.93 -11.62 -14.16
C MET A 58 21.63 -11.06 -15.56
N GLY A 59 20.39 -10.64 -15.84
CA GLY A 59 20.04 -9.99 -17.12
C GLY A 59 20.65 -8.60 -17.29
N MET A 60 20.84 -7.86 -16.19
CA MET A 60 21.56 -6.58 -16.17
C MET A 60 23.06 -6.75 -16.43
N MET A 61 23.66 -7.86 -15.98
CA MET A 61 25.10 -8.12 -16.10
C MET A 61 25.53 -8.54 -17.52
N PHE A 62 24.62 -9.09 -18.33
CA PHE A 62 24.90 -9.55 -19.70
C PHE A 62 24.47 -8.58 -20.80
N GLY A 63 24.17 -7.31 -20.48
CA GLY A 63 23.80 -6.30 -21.49
C GLY A 63 22.54 -6.64 -22.30
N GLY A 64 21.71 -7.54 -21.77
CA GLY A 64 20.60 -8.16 -22.49
C GLY A 64 19.30 -7.40 -22.34
N GLY A 65 19.11 -6.41 -23.21
CA GLY A 65 17.80 -6.03 -23.77
C GLY A 65 16.72 -5.58 -22.78
N GLY A 66 16.56 -4.26 -22.68
CA GLY A 66 15.29 -3.65 -22.28
C GLY A 66 14.20 -4.03 -23.28
N GLY A 67 13.46 -5.08 -22.97
CA GLY A 67 12.24 -5.49 -23.67
C GLY A 67 11.05 -5.50 -22.71
N ASP A 68 9.85 -5.55 -23.29
CA ASP A 68 8.52 -5.67 -22.66
C ASP A 68 8.40 -6.92 -21.75
N LYS A 69 9.24 -7.04 -20.72
CA LYS A 69 9.16 -8.13 -19.76
C LYS A 69 8.02 -7.86 -18.81
N LEU A 70 7.14 -8.85 -18.72
CA LEU A 70 5.96 -8.88 -17.88
C LEU A 70 6.15 -9.96 -16.82
N GLN A 71 5.83 -9.64 -15.58
CA GLN A 71 5.74 -10.61 -14.50
C GLN A 71 4.44 -10.37 -13.75
N HIS A 72 3.76 -11.45 -13.37
CA HIS A 72 2.65 -11.36 -12.43
C HIS A 72 3.19 -11.44 -11.01
N GLU A 73 2.51 -10.76 -10.10
CA GLU A 73 2.75 -10.84 -8.67
C GLU A 73 1.46 -11.22 -7.97
N LEU A 74 1.56 -12.12 -7.00
CA LEU A 74 0.41 -12.55 -6.24
C LEU A 74 0.82 -12.69 -4.78
N TYR A 75 0.18 -11.91 -3.91
CA TYR A 75 0.35 -11.97 -2.47
C TYR A 75 -0.95 -12.39 -1.82
N LEU A 76 -0.86 -13.42 -0.99
CA LEU A 76 -1.99 -13.97 -0.24
C LEU A 76 -1.70 -13.82 1.25
N ARG A 77 -2.69 -13.38 2.00
CA ARG A 77 -2.58 -13.18 3.46
C ARG A 77 -3.84 -13.70 4.12
N LEU A 78 -3.69 -14.55 5.13
CA LEU A 78 -4.77 -15.05 5.96
C LEU A 78 -4.44 -14.77 7.41
N GLY A 79 -5.29 -14.04 8.10
CA GLY A 79 -5.19 -13.83 9.55
C GLY A 79 -6.47 -14.18 10.26
N SER A 80 -6.33 -14.66 11.49
CA SER A 80 -7.46 -15.00 12.36
C SER A 80 -7.27 -14.52 13.79
N SER A 81 -8.38 -14.28 14.49
CA SER A 81 -8.42 -14.09 15.93
C SER A 81 -8.35 -15.40 16.74
N GLN A 82 -8.38 -16.56 16.08
CA GLN A 82 -8.26 -17.86 16.74
C GLN A 82 -6.80 -18.31 16.90
N ALA A 83 -6.55 -19.15 17.90
CA ALA A 83 -5.30 -19.89 18.03
C ALA A 83 -5.29 -21.07 17.05
N PRO A 84 -4.12 -21.57 16.60
CA PRO A 84 -4.07 -22.73 15.74
C PRO A 84 -4.57 -23.98 16.48
N ALA A 85 -5.23 -24.89 15.75
CA ALA A 85 -5.59 -26.20 16.28
C ALA A 85 -4.35 -27.02 16.68
N LYS A 86 -4.56 -28.12 17.42
CA LYS A 86 -3.48 -29.07 17.76
C LYS A 86 -2.78 -29.55 16.48
N GLY A 87 -1.47 -29.29 16.37
CA GLY A 87 -0.67 -29.58 15.17
C GLY A 87 -0.12 -28.33 14.44
N GLY A 88 -0.39 -27.14 14.96
CA GLY A 88 0.15 -25.87 14.44
C GLY A 88 -0.70 -25.23 13.33
N PRO A 89 -0.35 -24.01 12.93
CA PRO A 89 -1.07 -23.29 11.88
C PRO A 89 -0.85 -23.96 10.53
N LYS A 90 -1.94 -24.34 9.86
CA LYS A 90 -1.91 -24.86 8.49
C LYS A 90 -3.08 -24.26 7.72
N ALA A 91 -2.81 -23.70 6.54
CA ALA A 91 -3.83 -23.24 5.62
C ALA A 91 -3.33 -23.34 4.18
N ASP A 92 -4.27 -23.53 3.25
CA ASP A 92 -4.02 -23.67 1.83
C ASP A 92 -5.01 -22.82 1.04
N HIS A 93 -4.55 -22.23 -0.07
CA HIS A 93 -5.39 -21.64 -1.10
C HIS A 93 -5.42 -22.53 -2.33
N PHE A 94 -6.62 -23.00 -2.67
CA PHE A 94 -6.94 -23.75 -3.87
C PHE A 94 -7.43 -22.77 -4.93
N MET A 95 -6.70 -22.69 -6.03
CA MET A 95 -7.00 -21.83 -7.19
C MET A 95 -7.43 -22.69 -8.39
N PRO A 96 -8.07 -22.10 -9.40
CA PRO A 96 -8.44 -22.85 -10.59
C PRO A 96 -7.18 -23.26 -11.39
N PRO A 97 -7.25 -24.32 -12.22
CA PRO A 97 -6.07 -24.89 -12.89
C PRO A 97 -5.30 -23.91 -13.80
N ASN A 98 -5.98 -22.90 -14.36
CA ASN A 98 -5.39 -21.81 -15.14
C ASN A 98 -4.42 -20.92 -14.32
N ALA A 99 -4.46 -20.98 -12.99
CA ALA A 99 -3.48 -20.30 -12.14
C ALA A 99 -2.09 -20.96 -12.18
N LYS A 100 -1.97 -22.21 -12.66
CA LYS A 100 -0.69 -22.93 -12.85
C LYS A 100 0.20 -23.03 -11.61
N LEU A 101 -0.40 -22.99 -10.42
CA LEU A 101 0.27 -23.07 -9.11
C LEU A 101 0.19 -24.46 -8.46
N GLY A 102 -0.31 -25.46 -9.19
CA GLY A 102 -0.54 -26.82 -8.68
C GLY A 102 -1.90 -26.96 -8.00
N LYS A 103 -2.03 -27.98 -7.12
CA LYS A 103 -3.30 -28.28 -6.44
C LYS A 103 -3.70 -27.20 -5.42
N SER A 104 -2.72 -26.66 -4.71
CA SER A 104 -2.87 -25.55 -3.76
C SER A 104 -1.52 -24.91 -3.49
N VAL A 105 -1.56 -23.69 -2.95
CA VAL A 105 -0.41 -23.04 -2.32
C VAL A 105 -0.61 -22.99 -0.81
N ALA A 106 0.44 -23.32 -0.07
CA ALA A 106 0.41 -23.28 1.39
C ALA A 106 0.57 -21.83 1.88
N LEU A 107 -0.29 -21.41 2.81
CA LEU A 107 -0.17 -20.15 3.53
C LEU A 107 0.64 -20.40 4.79
N VAL A 108 1.89 -19.96 4.78
CA VAL A 108 2.87 -20.29 5.82
C VAL A 108 3.04 -19.10 6.76
N THR A 109 3.09 -19.37 8.07
CA THR A 109 3.47 -18.36 9.06
C THR A 109 4.95 -18.01 8.86
N PRO A 110 5.30 -16.77 8.46
CA PRO A 110 6.69 -16.41 8.25
C PRO A 110 7.44 -16.36 9.57
N ARG A 111 8.76 -16.61 9.52
CA ARG A 111 9.63 -16.48 10.71
C ARG A 111 9.78 -15.02 11.12
N GLU A 112 9.88 -14.14 10.14
CA GLU A 112 9.90 -12.69 10.28
C GLU A 112 9.04 -12.09 9.16
N GLU A 113 8.16 -11.16 9.48
CA GLU A 113 7.57 -10.29 8.47
C GLU A 113 8.56 -9.13 8.31
N ARG A 114 9.21 -9.06 7.14
CA ARG A 114 10.15 -7.98 6.85
C ARG A 114 9.35 -6.68 6.84
N GLU A 115 9.30 -5.99 7.97
CA GLU A 115 8.93 -4.58 7.98
C GLU A 115 9.92 -3.85 7.07
N PRO A 116 9.52 -2.75 6.41
CA PRO A 116 10.48 -1.90 5.72
C PRO A 116 11.60 -1.60 6.70
N GLU A 117 12.78 -2.18 6.47
CA GLU A 117 13.92 -1.99 7.35
C GLU A 117 14.12 -0.47 7.47
N GLY A 118 13.99 0.05 8.69
CA GLY A 118 14.44 1.39 9.00
C GLY A 118 15.89 1.54 8.57
N PHE A 119 16.34 2.78 8.36
CA PHE A 119 17.71 3.06 7.94
C PHE A 119 18.72 2.19 8.73
N PRO A 120 19.63 1.47 8.05
CA PRO A 120 20.58 0.57 8.70
C PRO A 120 21.27 1.25 9.88
N GLU A 121 21.25 0.62 11.07
CA GLU A 121 21.90 1.18 12.25
C GLU A 121 23.39 1.44 11.96
N GLY A 122 23.84 2.66 12.25
CA GLY A 122 25.23 3.09 12.10
C GLY A 122 25.55 3.89 10.84
N GLN A 123 24.70 3.88 9.80
CA GLN A 123 24.84 4.79 8.66
C GLN A 123 23.85 5.94 8.81
N LYS A 124 24.30 7.07 9.39
CA LYS A 124 23.55 8.32 9.29
C LYS A 124 23.51 8.71 7.82
N PRO A 125 22.36 8.65 7.14
CA PRO A 125 22.30 9.07 5.75
C PRO A 125 22.72 10.55 5.74
N LYS A 126 23.76 10.88 4.98
CA LYS A 126 24.06 12.27 4.65
C LYS A 126 23.26 12.62 3.41
N GLY A 127 22.95 13.91 3.26
CA GLY A 127 22.20 14.43 2.12
C GLY A 127 20.79 14.91 2.48
N ARG A 128 20.11 15.44 1.47
CA ARG A 128 18.75 15.97 1.60
C ARG A 128 17.84 15.27 0.60
N LEU A 129 16.63 14.94 1.01
CA LEU A 129 15.58 14.51 0.11
C LEU A 129 14.62 15.69 -0.12
N LEU A 130 14.60 16.18 -1.36
CA LEU A 130 13.70 17.22 -1.82
C LEU A 130 12.45 16.55 -2.37
N VAL A 131 11.31 16.78 -1.72
CA VAL A 131 10.05 16.13 -2.08
C VAL A 131 9.11 17.11 -2.78
N PHE A 132 8.67 16.73 -3.97
CA PHE A 132 7.72 17.44 -4.82
C PHE A 132 6.45 16.59 -5.03
N TRP A 133 5.33 17.25 -5.33
CA TRP A 133 4.07 16.59 -5.67
C TRP A 133 3.22 17.42 -6.64
N GLY A 134 2.38 16.74 -7.42
CA GLY A 134 1.42 17.31 -8.35
C GLY A 134 1.77 17.02 -9.81
N CYS A 135 0.84 17.30 -10.72
CA CYS A 135 0.96 16.96 -12.15
C CYS A 135 1.38 18.13 -13.06
N GLY A 136 1.68 19.31 -12.51
CA GLY A 136 2.03 20.51 -13.29
C GLY A 136 3.52 20.60 -13.62
N GLU A 137 3.87 21.37 -14.65
CA GLU A 137 5.26 21.63 -15.03
C GLU A 137 6.06 22.36 -13.93
N HIS A 138 5.38 23.20 -13.14
CA HIS A 138 5.98 23.99 -12.07
C HIS A 138 5.43 23.57 -10.72
N ALA A 139 6.33 23.44 -9.75
CA ALA A 139 5.94 23.16 -8.37
C ALA A 139 5.23 24.39 -7.76
N PRO A 140 4.01 24.25 -7.23
CA PRO A 140 3.33 25.32 -6.52
C PRO A 140 4.12 25.81 -5.30
N LYS A 141 3.78 27.02 -4.81
CA LYS A 141 4.39 27.59 -3.61
C LYS A 141 4.31 26.63 -2.42
N GLY A 142 5.43 26.47 -1.70
CA GLY A 142 5.55 25.55 -0.56
C GLY A 142 6.22 24.22 -0.89
N GLN A 143 6.72 24.06 -2.11
CA GLN A 143 7.51 22.91 -2.57
C GLN A 143 8.92 23.35 -3.00
N PRO A 144 9.94 22.51 -2.86
CA PRO A 144 9.89 21.17 -2.24
C PRO A 144 9.79 21.23 -0.71
N VAL A 145 9.30 20.15 -0.12
CA VAL A 145 9.58 19.86 1.29
C VAL A 145 10.96 19.22 1.37
N ILE A 146 11.86 19.82 2.14
CA ILE A 146 13.23 19.33 2.30
C ILE A 146 13.32 18.48 3.56
N ILE A 147 13.66 17.21 3.37
CA ILE A 147 13.94 16.25 4.42
C ILE A 147 15.45 16.17 4.57
N ASP A 148 15.96 16.68 5.68
CA ASP A 148 17.38 16.63 6.00
C ASP A 148 17.65 15.40 6.88
N PHE A 149 18.35 14.42 6.33
CA PHE A 149 18.58 13.15 7.04
C PHE A 149 19.47 13.33 8.27
N ALA A 150 20.37 14.31 8.30
CA ALA A 150 21.17 14.62 9.47
C ALA A 150 20.30 15.18 10.61
N LYS A 151 19.29 15.99 10.26
CA LYS A 151 18.30 16.47 11.24
C LYS A 151 17.41 15.35 11.77
N ILE A 152 16.93 14.45 10.90
CA ILE A 152 16.16 13.27 11.33
C ILE A 152 17.00 12.40 12.26
N ALA A 153 18.27 12.12 11.91
CA ALA A 153 19.18 11.36 12.76
C ALA A 153 19.48 12.04 14.11
N ALA A 154 19.29 13.35 14.20
CA ALA A 154 19.36 14.12 15.43
C ALA A 154 18.01 14.24 16.17
N GLY A 155 16.98 13.49 15.75
CA GLY A 155 15.64 13.50 16.36
C GLY A 155 14.73 14.66 15.92
N GLN A 156 15.16 15.47 14.95
CA GLN A 156 14.42 16.64 14.46
C GLN A 156 13.59 16.27 13.23
N VAL A 157 12.42 15.66 13.46
CA VAL A 157 11.49 15.28 12.40
C VAL A 157 10.60 16.48 12.02
N PRO A 158 10.59 16.93 10.74
CA PRO A 158 9.71 18.03 10.31
C PRO A 158 8.22 17.72 10.54
N PRO A 159 7.41 18.70 10.98
CA PRO A 159 5.97 18.51 11.18
C PRO A 159 5.26 18.07 9.89
N GLY A 160 4.53 16.95 9.98
CA GLY A 160 3.75 16.39 8.86
C GLY A 160 4.59 15.78 7.74
N LEU A 161 5.81 15.33 8.06
CA LEU A 161 6.61 14.46 7.20
C LEU A 161 5.84 13.19 6.77
N TRP A 162 5.11 12.61 7.72
CA TRP A 162 4.29 11.41 7.53
C TRP A 162 2.82 11.81 7.41
N THR A 163 2.47 12.57 6.38
CA THR A 163 1.05 12.75 6.03
C THR A 163 0.63 11.64 5.07
N ALA A 164 -0.18 10.73 5.58
CA ALA A 164 -1.04 9.87 4.78
C ALA A 164 -2.48 10.22 5.14
N ARG A 165 -3.24 10.78 4.20
CA ARG A 165 -4.69 10.95 4.39
C ARG A 165 -5.45 9.68 4.05
N ILE A 166 -4.77 8.74 3.39
CA ILE A 166 -5.30 7.44 3.03
C ILE A 166 -4.77 6.42 4.04
N ILE A 167 -5.69 5.88 4.83
CA ILE A 167 -5.38 4.74 5.69
C ILE A 167 -5.20 3.53 4.76
N ARG A 168 -3.96 3.06 4.64
CA ARG A 168 -3.63 1.85 3.88
C ARG A 168 -4.02 0.63 4.71
N ASP A 169 -4.99 -0.14 4.23
CA ASP A 169 -5.24 -1.46 4.79
C ASP A 169 -4.19 -2.43 4.21
N TRP A 170 -3.20 -2.77 5.04
CA TRP A 170 -2.18 -3.77 4.72
C TRP A 170 -2.70 -5.21 4.80
N GLY A 171 -3.98 -5.37 5.13
CA GLY A 171 -4.62 -6.64 5.34
C GLY A 171 -4.13 -7.30 6.63
N PRO A 172 -4.30 -8.63 6.74
CA PRO A 172 -3.79 -9.38 7.86
C PRO A 172 -2.25 -9.40 7.87
N SER A 173 -1.67 -9.35 9.06
CA SER A 173 -0.23 -9.43 9.33
C SER A 173 0.04 -10.22 10.62
N LEU A 174 1.30 -10.55 10.90
CA LEU A 174 1.68 -11.15 12.19
C LEU A 174 1.31 -10.23 13.36
N ALA A 175 1.44 -8.91 13.19
CA ALA A 175 1.21 -7.94 14.25
C ALA A 175 -0.29 -7.76 14.60
N ASN A 176 -1.20 -8.04 13.66
CA ASN A 176 -2.63 -7.76 13.82
C ASN A 176 -3.52 -9.02 13.82
N SER A 177 -2.92 -10.21 13.90
CA SER A 177 -3.62 -11.49 13.85
C SER A 177 -3.06 -12.43 14.91
N LYS A 178 -3.93 -13.21 15.58
CA LYS A 178 -3.51 -14.22 16.55
C LYS A 178 -2.85 -15.42 15.88
N THR A 179 -3.35 -15.79 14.71
CA THR A 179 -2.72 -16.76 13.81
C THR A 179 -2.68 -16.16 12.41
N PHE A 180 -1.55 -16.31 11.72
CA PHE A 180 -1.32 -15.71 10.42
C PHE A 180 -0.57 -16.66 9.48
N GLY A 181 -0.89 -16.59 8.19
CA GLY A 181 -0.14 -17.25 7.13
C GLY A 181 -0.16 -16.41 5.84
N ARG A 182 0.93 -16.48 5.07
CA ARG A 182 1.05 -15.78 3.80
C ARG A 182 1.60 -16.67 2.69
N TRP A 183 1.38 -16.23 1.45
CA TRP A 183 2.09 -16.71 0.28
C TRP A 183 2.48 -15.51 -0.61
N PRO A 184 3.65 -15.51 -1.28
CA PRO A 184 4.71 -16.50 -1.22
C PRO A 184 5.29 -16.65 0.19
N ALA A 185 5.68 -17.87 0.52
CA ALA A 185 6.49 -18.15 1.70
C ALA A 185 7.97 -18.00 1.33
N GLU A 186 8.86 -18.35 2.25
CA GLU A 186 10.30 -18.45 2.01
C GLU A 186 10.66 -19.73 1.18
N ASP A 187 9.79 -20.11 0.24
CA ASP A 187 9.89 -21.31 -0.60
C ASP A 187 10.24 -20.99 -2.07
N HIS A 188 10.47 -19.71 -2.38
CA HIS A 188 10.81 -19.21 -3.71
C HIS A 188 9.80 -19.60 -4.80
N LYS A 189 8.54 -19.83 -4.43
CA LYS A 189 7.46 -20.01 -5.39
C LYS A 189 6.84 -18.67 -5.75
N PHE A 190 6.59 -18.50 -7.04
CA PHE A 190 6.00 -17.29 -7.59
C PHE A 190 4.95 -17.67 -8.63
N VAL A 191 4.06 -16.73 -8.91
CA VAL A 191 3.10 -16.87 -9.98
C VAL A 191 3.81 -16.71 -11.33
N LYS A 192 3.35 -17.42 -12.36
CA LYS A 192 3.95 -17.35 -13.70
C LYS A 192 3.31 -16.23 -14.52
N PRO A 193 4.03 -15.65 -15.50
CA PRO A 193 3.48 -14.62 -16.40
C PRO A 193 2.25 -15.06 -17.19
N ASP A 194 2.08 -16.37 -17.41
CA ASP A 194 0.96 -16.96 -18.14
C ASP A 194 -0.12 -17.57 -17.22
N SER A 195 -0.13 -17.18 -15.95
CA SER A 195 -1.15 -17.58 -14.97
C SER A 195 -2.38 -16.70 -15.09
N SER A 196 -3.54 -17.28 -14.81
CA SER A 196 -4.84 -16.61 -14.86
C SER A 196 -5.65 -16.98 -13.62
N LEU A 197 -6.29 -16.00 -13.01
CA LEU A 197 -7.03 -16.15 -11.74
C LEU A 197 -8.54 -16.40 -11.86
N PRO A 198 -9.27 -15.99 -12.92
CA PRO A 198 -10.72 -16.19 -12.99
C PRO A 198 -11.14 -17.65 -12.80
N GLY A 199 -12.19 -17.85 -12.02
CA GLY A 199 -12.72 -19.17 -11.68
C GLY A 199 -12.96 -19.36 -10.18
N PRO A 200 -13.26 -20.59 -9.75
CA PRO A 200 -13.54 -20.91 -8.35
C PRO A 200 -12.26 -20.97 -7.50
N HIS A 201 -12.34 -20.39 -6.30
CA HIS A 201 -11.29 -20.41 -5.28
C HIS A 201 -11.83 -20.95 -3.97
N ARG A 202 -10.96 -21.60 -3.22
CA ARG A 202 -11.24 -22.06 -1.86
C ARG A 202 -10.03 -21.82 -0.97
N VAL A 203 -10.25 -21.25 0.22
CA VAL A 203 -9.22 -21.10 1.26
C VAL A 203 -9.67 -21.93 2.45
N ALA A 204 -8.82 -22.85 2.90
CA ALA A 204 -9.13 -23.74 4.01
C ALA A 204 -7.92 -23.86 4.95
N GLY A 205 -8.17 -23.94 6.25
CA GLY A 205 -7.12 -24.04 7.24
C GLY A 205 -7.60 -24.45 8.62
N THR A 206 -6.65 -24.68 9.52
CA THR A 206 -6.90 -25.15 10.90
C THR A 206 -7.26 -24.03 11.87
N TYR A 207 -7.26 -22.77 11.42
CA TYR A 207 -7.45 -21.58 12.24
C TYR A 207 -8.40 -20.57 11.57
N SER A 208 -9.12 -20.96 10.53
CA SER A 208 -10.12 -20.12 9.86
C SER A 208 -11.29 -20.98 9.40
N PRO A 209 -12.52 -20.44 9.36
CA PRO A 209 -13.59 -21.03 8.56
C PRO A 209 -13.13 -21.22 7.11
N GLU A 210 -13.68 -22.22 6.43
CA GLU A 210 -13.47 -22.37 5.00
C GLU A 210 -14.13 -21.19 4.25
N MET A 211 -13.43 -20.63 3.28
CA MET A 211 -13.91 -19.55 2.42
C MET A 211 -13.95 -20.03 0.98
N ASN A 212 -15.10 -19.90 0.32
CA ASN A 212 -15.30 -20.25 -1.08
C ASN A 212 -15.79 -19.03 -1.84
N PHE A 213 -15.18 -18.71 -2.98
CA PHE A 213 -15.54 -17.56 -3.80
C PHE A 213 -15.17 -17.80 -5.26
N THR A 214 -15.76 -17.04 -6.19
CA THR A 214 -15.40 -17.06 -7.61
C THR A 214 -14.81 -15.72 -7.99
N LEU A 215 -13.63 -15.72 -8.58
CA LEU A 215 -12.99 -14.52 -9.12
C LEU A 215 -13.41 -14.33 -10.57
N VAL A 216 -13.76 -13.08 -10.90
CA VAL A 216 -14.09 -12.65 -12.27
C VAL A 216 -12.90 -11.89 -12.89
N ASN A 217 -12.18 -11.12 -12.07
CA ASN A 217 -11.05 -10.33 -12.51
C ASN A 217 -9.76 -11.16 -12.53
N ASP A 218 -8.95 -10.91 -13.54
CA ASP A 218 -7.59 -11.44 -13.64
C ASP A 218 -6.55 -10.39 -13.20
N PHE A 219 -5.26 -10.70 -13.34
CA PHE A 219 -4.17 -9.73 -13.22
C PHE A 219 -4.43 -8.49 -14.09
N MET A 220 -4.03 -7.32 -13.60
CA MET A 220 -4.17 -6.07 -14.37
C MET A 220 -3.34 -6.10 -15.65
N ALA A 221 -3.80 -5.41 -16.69
CA ALA A 221 -2.98 -5.24 -17.89
C ALA A 221 -1.69 -4.48 -17.55
N PRO A 222 -0.56 -4.78 -18.23
CA PRO A 222 0.70 -4.09 -17.97
C PRO A 222 0.59 -2.60 -18.30
N LEU A 223 1.11 -1.75 -17.41
CA LEU A 223 1.27 -0.32 -17.69
C LEU A 223 2.43 -0.14 -18.68
N ARG A 224 2.15 0.52 -19.80
CA ARG A 224 3.17 1.01 -20.75
C ARG A 224 3.24 2.51 -20.66
N SER A 225 4.38 3.01 -20.19
CA SER A 225 4.66 4.44 -20.10
C SER A 225 5.68 4.87 -21.15
N SER A 226 5.64 6.16 -21.50
CA SER A 226 6.59 6.82 -22.37
C SER A 226 6.89 8.21 -21.83
N THR A 227 8.07 8.72 -22.15
CA THR A 227 8.48 10.08 -21.80
C THR A 227 8.71 10.90 -23.06
N GLY A 228 8.49 12.20 -22.96
CA GLY A 228 8.85 13.17 -23.99
C GLY A 228 9.34 14.46 -23.38
N THR A 229 10.18 15.20 -24.09
CA THR A 229 10.66 16.51 -23.65
C THR A 229 9.73 17.59 -24.18
N LEU A 230 9.30 18.48 -23.29
CA LEU A 230 8.52 19.68 -23.63
C LEU A 230 9.45 20.83 -24.03
N PRO A 231 8.98 21.82 -24.80
CA PRO A 231 9.77 23.02 -25.13
C PRO A 231 10.28 23.79 -23.89
N SER A 232 9.60 23.68 -22.75
CA SER A 232 10.03 24.23 -21.46
C SER A 232 11.21 23.50 -20.83
N GLY A 233 11.62 22.35 -21.39
CA GLY A 233 12.62 21.44 -20.81
C GLY A 233 12.02 20.43 -19.82
N ALA A 234 10.73 20.54 -19.49
CA ALA A 234 10.03 19.58 -18.64
C ALA A 234 9.89 18.21 -19.32
N THR A 235 9.79 17.15 -18.51
CA THR A 235 9.51 15.79 -19.01
C THR A 235 8.03 15.50 -18.90
N LEU A 236 7.39 15.20 -20.03
CA LEU A 236 6.02 14.74 -20.11
C LEU A 236 5.98 13.21 -19.99
N LEU A 237 5.38 12.71 -18.92
CA LEU A 237 5.09 11.28 -18.73
C LEU A 237 3.70 10.95 -19.29
N LYS A 238 3.62 9.92 -20.15
CA LYS A 238 2.36 9.46 -20.77
C LYS A 238 2.19 7.97 -20.58
N TRP A 239 0.96 7.51 -20.37
CA TRP A 239 0.59 6.09 -20.36
C TRP A 239 -0.80 5.88 -20.93
N GLY A 240 -1.07 4.66 -21.41
CA GLY A 240 -2.41 4.25 -21.84
C GLY A 240 -3.31 3.93 -20.64
N ALA A 241 -4.63 4.06 -20.82
CA ALA A 241 -5.58 3.64 -19.82
C ALA A 241 -5.59 2.10 -19.67
N ILE A 242 -5.66 1.63 -18.43
CA ILE A 242 -5.88 0.23 -18.06
C ILE A 242 -7.35 0.06 -17.67
N THR A 243 -8.00 -0.92 -18.28
CA THR A 243 -9.39 -1.29 -17.94
C THR A 243 -9.50 -1.64 -16.45
N ASN A 244 -10.56 -1.17 -15.79
CA ASN A 244 -10.83 -1.35 -14.35
C ASN A 244 -9.83 -0.69 -13.38
N ALA A 245 -8.86 0.11 -13.88
CA ALA A 245 -8.04 0.92 -12.99
C ALA A 245 -8.88 2.01 -12.30
N THR A 246 -8.81 2.09 -10.98
CA THR A 246 -9.51 3.10 -10.16
C THR A 246 -8.69 4.36 -9.94
N GLY A 247 -7.40 4.33 -10.25
CA GLY A 247 -6.48 5.45 -10.12
C GLY A 247 -5.11 5.12 -10.70
N TYR A 248 -4.28 6.15 -10.85
CA TYR A 248 -2.88 6.03 -11.24
C TYR A 248 -2.03 6.82 -10.26
N LEU A 249 -0.91 6.23 -9.86
CA LEU A 249 0.14 6.90 -9.13
C LEU A 249 1.44 6.78 -9.93
N ALA A 250 2.13 7.89 -10.09
CA ALA A 250 3.50 7.91 -10.58
C ALA A 250 4.40 8.48 -9.51
N THR A 251 5.51 7.79 -9.27
CA THR A 251 6.58 8.24 -8.36
C THR A 251 7.89 8.22 -9.12
N LEU A 252 8.66 9.31 -9.00
CA LEU A 252 9.99 9.44 -9.57
C LEU A 252 10.96 9.71 -8.44
N ILE A 253 12.07 8.97 -8.42
CA ILE A 253 13.17 9.21 -7.50
C ILE A 253 14.43 9.37 -8.35
N GLY A 254 15.17 10.45 -8.10
CA GLY A 254 16.44 10.73 -8.74
C GLY A 254 17.40 11.34 -7.73
N GLY A 255 18.69 11.36 -8.05
CA GLY A 255 19.68 11.97 -7.16
C GLY A 255 21.01 12.13 -7.86
N LYS A 256 21.84 13.00 -7.31
CA LYS A 256 23.22 13.15 -7.75
C LYS A 256 24.14 12.59 -6.67
N MET A 257 25.03 11.67 -7.04
CA MET A 257 26.08 11.22 -6.13
C MET A 257 27.08 12.37 -5.91
N GLY A 258 27.45 12.59 -4.65
CA GLY A 258 28.51 13.52 -4.28
C GLY A 258 29.89 12.94 -4.52
N PRO A 259 30.96 13.77 -4.38
CA PRO A 259 32.33 13.29 -4.42
C PRO A 259 32.55 12.16 -3.40
N GLY A 260 33.29 11.11 -3.78
CA GLY A 260 33.58 9.98 -2.89
C GLY A 260 32.44 8.98 -2.68
N GLY A 261 31.37 9.05 -3.48
CA GLY A 261 30.23 8.13 -3.39
C GLY A 261 29.25 8.44 -2.26
N GLU A 262 29.40 9.59 -1.60
CA GLU A 262 28.41 10.06 -0.62
C GLU A 262 27.08 10.41 -1.32
N MET A 263 25.96 10.08 -0.67
CA MET A 263 24.64 10.48 -1.16
C MET A 263 24.48 12.00 -1.07
N GLY A 264 24.30 12.64 -2.24
CA GLY A 264 24.02 14.07 -2.34
C GLY A 264 22.55 14.39 -2.15
N ASP A 265 22.07 15.43 -2.84
CA ASP A 265 20.64 15.72 -2.89
C ASP A 265 19.92 14.64 -3.71
N MET A 266 18.88 14.08 -3.11
CA MET A 266 17.87 13.26 -3.77
C MET A 266 16.62 14.08 -4.01
N VAL A 267 15.94 13.77 -5.10
CA VAL A 267 14.65 14.32 -5.48
C VAL A 267 13.67 13.17 -5.51
N MET A 268 12.55 13.33 -4.82
CA MET A 268 11.38 12.48 -4.98
C MET A 268 10.21 13.33 -5.46
N TRP A 269 9.50 12.84 -6.47
CA TRP A 269 8.28 13.45 -6.98
C TRP A 269 7.17 12.42 -7.00
N THR A 270 5.95 12.84 -6.67
CA THR A 270 4.73 12.02 -6.81
C THR A 270 3.65 12.77 -7.60
N SER A 271 2.86 12.07 -8.41
CA SER A 271 1.73 12.64 -9.14
C SER A 271 0.52 13.02 -8.26
N SER A 272 0.61 12.88 -6.94
CA SER A 272 -0.47 13.24 -6.02
C SER A 272 -0.75 14.75 -6.01
N ALA A 273 -2.03 15.13 -6.03
CA ALA A 273 -2.44 16.54 -5.85
C ALA A 273 -2.20 17.04 -4.42
N ALA A 274 -2.08 16.13 -3.46
CA ALA A 274 -1.86 16.42 -2.05
C ALA A 274 -0.51 15.87 -1.58
N ARG A 275 -0.05 16.39 -0.43
CA ARG A 275 1.15 15.94 0.25
C ARG A 275 0.95 14.55 0.86
N GLU A 276 1.10 13.50 0.06
CA GLU A 276 0.94 12.09 0.46
C GLU A 276 2.31 11.40 0.48
N PHE A 277 2.96 11.40 1.64
CA PHE A 277 4.34 10.92 1.80
C PHE A 277 4.45 9.59 2.54
N GLY A 278 3.34 9.09 3.10
CA GLY A 278 3.32 7.86 3.89
C GLY A 278 3.05 6.57 3.10
N GLY A 279 3.23 6.56 1.77
CA GLY A 279 3.02 5.35 0.95
C GLY A 279 1.57 4.83 0.95
N GLY A 280 0.59 5.69 1.24
CA GLY A 280 -0.83 5.33 1.30
C GLY A 280 -1.49 5.11 -0.06
N LEU A 281 -0.78 5.41 -1.15
CA LEU A 281 -1.24 5.28 -2.54
C LEU A 281 -0.60 4.09 -3.28
N ASP A 282 0.33 3.38 -2.63
CA ASP A 282 1.01 2.18 -3.16
C ASP A 282 0.35 0.87 -2.67
#